data_AF-A0A7R9MBC5-F1
#
_entry.id   AF-A0A7R9MBC5-F1
#
_cell.length_a   1.000
_cell.length_b   1.000
_cell.length_c   1.000
_cell.angle_alpha   90.00
_cell.angle_beta   90.00
_cell.angle_gamma   90.00
#
_symmetry.space_group_name_H-M   'P 1'
#
loop_
_entity.id
_entity.type
_entity.pdbx_description
1 polymer ?
#
loop_
_entity_poly.entity_id
_entity_poly.type
_entity_poly.pdbx_seq_one_letter_code
_entity_poly.pdbx_strand_id
1 'polypeptide(L)'
;MWITLNLLVVLIVAINATPLNETNGTPYNVVCYWGSWSWYRDGGGGKGKFAPEMSNPLLCTHMMYGFAKLGAGGEIEVMENDLDLGDTDYKSGLPWGEGMYRRIEHLRDVNHNMKAMISIGGWNEGSDKYSQMASSPDSRKKFVNSVVKFIQTYKFDGLDVDWEYPGFKAVGEADRVPGNPKDKENYISLLRELRAALKPHNYLLSAAVSAGKKTIDISYDVKQLNELLDFINVMAYDFHGGAWENKTGHNAPLYPDPKASEEDKELTVSYGVEYWIKQGANPKKLMMGMGTYGRSFTLANAAQHGIGAACASGSKGGNAGPYTNEVGILGYNEAGWIAYRDDTQKVVYAVKGNQWVGYDDEKSLKDKLSYLKGKGLGGAIVWSIDTDDFHGNCGGRKHPLMKTISTELNGITGEPDPDIHEVHFTPEISNPLLCTHMMYGFAKLSDGGEIQVFDPDLDLGDTDWESGLPWGEGMYRRIEHLRDVNPDMKALISIGGWNEGSDKYSKMASSPDSRKKFVNSVLKFIQTNKFDGLDVDWEYPGFKASGEEDRTPGNPKDKDNFVALLRELREAFKPHNYLLTAAVSAGKKTIDVSYDVKQLNELLDIINVMAYDFHGGAWENKTG
;
A
#
# COMPACT_ATOMS: atom_id res chain seq x y z
N MET A 1 -71.09 -0.26 -11.72
CA MET A 1 -70.58 0.35 -12.98
C MET A 1 -69.37 1.20 -12.60
N TRP A 2 -68.17 0.68 -12.91
CA TRP A 2 -66.85 1.34 -13.00
C TRP A 2 -66.23 1.95 -11.73
N ILE A 3 -65.32 1.19 -11.12
CA ILE A 3 -64.22 1.69 -10.26
C ILE A 3 -63.02 1.92 -11.18
N THR A 4 -62.51 3.15 -11.21
CA THR A 4 -61.29 3.56 -11.93
C THR A 4 -60.05 3.06 -11.20
N LEU A 5 -59.26 2.21 -11.86
CA LEU A 5 -57.93 1.78 -11.43
C LEU A 5 -56.88 2.61 -12.20
N ASN A 6 -56.16 3.49 -11.51
CA ASN A 6 -54.98 4.16 -12.06
C ASN A 6 -53.80 3.18 -11.99
N LEU A 7 -53.31 2.72 -13.15
CA LEU A 7 -52.02 2.02 -13.25
C LEU A 7 -50.90 3.06 -13.30
N LEU A 8 -50.06 3.07 -12.27
CA LEU A 8 -48.74 3.70 -12.30
C LEU A 8 -47.80 2.77 -13.09
N VAL A 9 -47.29 3.23 -14.23
CA VAL A 9 -46.23 2.53 -14.98
C VAL A 9 -44.89 2.89 -14.33
N VAL A 10 -44.30 1.97 -13.58
CA VAL A 10 -42.91 2.08 -13.11
C VAL A 10 -42.00 1.64 -14.26
N LEU A 11 -41.28 2.59 -14.86
CA LEU A 11 -40.18 2.29 -15.78
C LEU A 11 -39.00 1.75 -14.95
N ILE A 12 -38.78 0.44 -15.00
CA ILE A 12 -37.55 -0.17 -14.52
C ILE A 12 -36.50 0.04 -15.62
N VAL A 13 -35.60 1.00 -15.41
CA VAL A 13 -34.36 1.07 -16.19
C VAL A 13 -33.46 -0.05 -15.68
N ALA A 14 -33.47 -1.18 -16.37
CA ALA A 14 -32.47 -2.23 -16.14
C ALA A 14 -31.11 -1.68 -16.57
N ILE A 15 -30.28 -1.34 -15.57
CA ILE A 15 -28.84 -1.17 -15.78
C ILE A 15 -28.32 -2.56 -16.15
N ASN A 16 -28.11 -2.79 -17.44
CA ASN A 16 -27.36 -3.94 -17.91
C ASN A 16 -25.90 -3.75 -17.48
N ALA A 17 -25.58 -4.15 -16.25
CA ALA A 17 -24.22 -4.53 -15.92
C ALA A 17 -23.90 -5.74 -16.81
N THR A 18 -23.14 -5.50 -17.88
CA THR A 18 -22.53 -6.60 -18.62
C THR A 18 -21.69 -7.40 -17.63
N PRO A 19 -21.95 -8.70 -17.44
CA PRO A 19 -21.08 -9.52 -16.63
C PRO A 19 -19.68 -9.42 -17.24
N LEU A 20 -18.67 -9.24 -16.38
CA LEU A 20 -17.28 -9.47 -16.76
C LEU A 20 -17.25 -10.83 -17.47
N ASN A 21 -16.80 -10.81 -18.72
CA ASN A 21 -16.64 -12.03 -19.50
C ASN A 21 -15.74 -12.95 -18.68
N GLU A 22 -16.30 -14.03 -18.13
CA GLU A 22 -15.53 -15.11 -17.53
C GLU A 22 -14.65 -15.73 -18.62
N THR A 23 -13.46 -15.17 -18.83
CA THR A 23 -12.36 -15.96 -19.34
C THR A 23 -12.05 -16.98 -18.26
N ASN A 24 -12.29 -18.26 -18.55
CA ASN A 24 -12.00 -19.44 -17.72
C ASN A 24 -10.49 -19.62 -17.37
N GLY A 25 -9.77 -18.56 -17.03
CA GLY A 25 -8.35 -18.57 -16.70
C GLY A 25 -8.01 -17.52 -15.63
N THR A 26 -7.01 -17.84 -14.80
CA THR A 26 -6.40 -16.90 -13.86
C THR A 26 -5.93 -15.65 -14.61
N PRO A 27 -6.19 -14.42 -14.11
CA PRO A 27 -5.75 -13.20 -14.75
C PRO A 27 -4.22 -13.18 -14.91
N TYR A 28 -3.73 -12.48 -15.94
CA TYR A 28 -2.30 -12.25 -16.12
C TYR A 28 -1.77 -11.34 -15.01
N ASN A 29 -0.50 -11.55 -14.65
CA ASN A 29 0.18 -10.64 -13.74
C ASN A 29 0.51 -9.32 -14.45
N VAL A 30 0.13 -8.20 -13.83
CA VAL A 30 0.57 -6.86 -14.21
C VAL A 30 1.30 -6.28 -13.00
N VAL A 31 2.62 -6.36 -13.05
CA VAL A 31 3.54 -5.96 -11.98
C VAL A 31 3.96 -4.52 -12.23
N CYS A 32 3.63 -3.62 -11.32
CA CYS A 32 3.85 -2.18 -11.46
C CYS A 32 4.93 -1.72 -10.48
N TYR A 33 6.08 -1.26 -10.96
CA TYR A 33 7.06 -0.60 -10.09
C TYR A 33 6.67 0.84 -9.82
N TRP A 34 6.53 1.17 -8.54
CA TRP A 34 6.41 2.53 -8.03
C TRP A 34 7.76 2.95 -7.43
N GLY A 35 8.42 3.93 -8.04
CA GLY A 35 9.73 4.41 -7.57
C GLY A 35 9.59 5.50 -6.50
N SER A 36 10.20 5.30 -5.32
CA SER A 36 10.11 6.23 -4.18
C SER A 36 10.65 7.63 -4.51
N TRP A 37 11.67 7.71 -5.37
CA TRP A 37 12.22 8.97 -5.85
C TRP A 37 11.23 9.82 -6.66
N SER A 38 10.16 9.22 -7.18
CA SER A 38 9.16 9.94 -7.97
C SER A 38 8.35 10.95 -7.13
N TRP A 39 8.35 10.79 -5.80
CA TRP A 39 7.81 11.76 -4.85
C TRP A 39 8.51 13.12 -4.91
N TYR A 40 9.81 13.15 -5.26
CA TYR A 40 10.64 14.36 -5.24
C TYR A 40 10.72 15.10 -6.58
N ARG A 41 9.93 14.69 -7.58
CA ARG A 41 9.96 15.31 -8.91
C ARG A 41 9.21 16.64 -8.94
N ASP A 42 9.88 17.70 -8.48
CA ASP A 42 9.32 19.07 -8.49
C ASP A 42 9.34 19.73 -9.88
N GLY A 43 9.85 19.02 -10.88
CA GLY A 43 9.89 19.40 -12.28
C GLY A 43 8.56 19.89 -12.86
N GLY A 44 8.64 20.89 -13.76
CA GLY A 44 7.46 21.49 -14.41
C GLY A 44 6.44 22.13 -13.47
N GLY A 45 6.89 22.62 -12.30
CA GLY A 45 6.06 23.27 -11.29
C GLY A 45 5.30 22.28 -10.40
N GLY A 46 5.96 21.18 -10.00
CA GLY A 46 5.38 20.11 -9.19
C GLY A 46 4.58 19.06 -9.98
N LYS A 47 4.56 19.15 -11.31
CA LYS A 47 3.80 18.24 -12.19
C LYS A 47 4.52 16.93 -12.49
N GLY A 48 5.79 16.80 -12.11
CA GLY A 48 6.53 15.55 -12.19
C GLY A 48 6.31 14.63 -10.99
N LYS A 49 5.82 15.18 -9.87
CA LYS A 49 5.65 14.50 -8.60
C LYS A 49 4.59 13.41 -8.74
N PHE A 50 4.91 12.22 -8.25
CA PHE A 50 4.03 11.07 -8.33
C PHE A 50 3.90 10.39 -6.96
N ALA A 51 2.72 10.49 -6.36
CA ALA A 51 2.39 9.85 -5.10
C ALA A 51 1.74 8.47 -5.31
N PRO A 52 1.69 7.58 -4.31
CA PRO A 52 1.03 6.29 -4.42
C PRO A 52 -0.42 6.38 -4.94
N GLU A 53 -1.19 7.35 -4.45
CA GLU A 53 -2.61 7.58 -4.78
C GLU A 53 -2.81 8.06 -6.22
N MET A 54 -1.76 8.57 -6.85
CA MET A 54 -1.77 8.91 -8.27
C MET A 54 -1.61 7.67 -9.14
N SER A 55 -1.31 6.51 -8.55
CA SER A 55 -1.40 5.22 -9.22
C SER A 55 -2.87 4.81 -9.28
N ASN A 56 -3.40 4.46 -10.45
CA ASN A 56 -4.68 3.74 -10.52
C ASN A 56 -4.41 2.24 -10.19
N PRO A 57 -4.72 1.76 -8.96
CA PRO A 57 -4.33 0.42 -8.53
C PRO A 57 -5.14 -0.68 -9.20
N LEU A 58 -6.28 -0.36 -9.83
CA LEU A 58 -7.08 -1.32 -10.62
C LEU A 58 -6.34 -1.77 -11.88
N LEU A 59 -5.33 -1.01 -12.35
CA LEU A 59 -4.54 -1.37 -13.52
C LEU A 59 -3.47 -2.44 -13.22
N CYS A 60 -3.17 -2.68 -11.94
CA CYS A 60 -2.09 -3.53 -11.46
C CYS A 60 -2.63 -4.76 -10.72
N THR A 61 -1.94 -5.90 -10.84
CA THR A 61 -2.17 -7.04 -9.93
C THR A 61 -1.15 -7.08 -8.80
N HIS A 62 0.05 -6.53 -9.03
CA HIS A 62 1.09 -6.37 -8.03
C HIS A 62 1.62 -4.93 -8.10
N MET A 63 1.72 -4.26 -6.95
CA MET A 63 2.41 -2.98 -6.81
C MET A 63 3.73 -3.22 -6.10
N MET A 64 4.85 -2.87 -6.74
CA MET A 64 6.20 -3.05 -6.20
C MET A 64 6.75 -1.72 -5.73
N TYR A 65 7.01 -1.62 -4.43
CA TYR A 65 7.70 -0.48 -3.85
C TYR A 65 9.19 -0.58 -4.18
N GLY A 66 9.69 0.32 -5.03
CA GLY A 66 11.11 0.50 -5.29
C GLY A 66 11.64 1.68 -4.47
N PHE A 67 12.51 1.52 -3.48
CA PHE A 67 13.08 0.27 -2.96
C PHE A 67 13.32 0.36 -1.45
N ALA A 68 13.59 -0.80 -0.83
CA ALA A 68 14.38 -0.90 0.39
C ALA A 68 15.88 -1.03 0.06
N LYS A 69 16.75 -0.80 1.04
CA LYS A 69 18.21 -0.92 0.87
C LYS A 69 18.82 -2.07 1.66
N LEU A 70 20.01 -2.48 1.26
CA LEU A 70 20.87 -3.36 2.08
C LEU A 70 21.72 -2.51 3.02
N GLY A 71 21.46 -2.66 4.32
CA GLY A 71 22.19 -2.01 5.40
C GLY A 71 23.64 -2.50 5.53
N ALA A 72 24.49 -1.72 6.18
CA ALA A 72 25.90 -2.05 6.38
C ALA A 72 26.11 -3.35 7.19
N GLY A 73 25.12 -3.73 8.01
CA GLY A 73 25.13 -4.99 8.75
C GLY A 73 24.74 -6.22 7.92
N GLY A 74 24.27 -6.04 6.68
CA GLY A 74 23.74 -7.12 5.83
C GLY A 74 22.26 -7.43 6.05
N GLU A 75 21.51 -6.57 6.74
CA GLU A 75 20.06 -6.63 6.87
C GLU A 75 19.34 -5.76 5.82
N ILE A 76 18.09 -6.10 5.49
CA ILE A 76 17.21 -5.15 4.80
C ILE A 76 16.89 -3.97 5.73
N GLU A 77 16.95 -2.77 5.18
CA GLU A 77 16.67 -1.52 5.88
C GLU A 77 15.77 -0.61 5.04
N VAL A 78 15.07 0.28 5.74
CA VAL A 78 14.27 1.35 5.12
C VAL A 78 15.20 2.26 4.32
N MET A 79 14.78 2.66 3.11
CA MET A 79 15.61 3.50 2.25
C MET A 79 15.76 4.89 2.89
N GLU A 80 14.63 5.53 3.18
CA GLU A 80 14.54 6.88 3.73
C GLU A 80 13.45 6.93 4.80
N ASN A 81 13.81 7.05 6.08
CA ASN A 81 12.83 7.02 7.17
C ASN A 81 11.78 8.13 7.06
N ASP A 82 12.17 9.35 6.70
CA ASP A 82 11.27 10.51 6.62
C ASP A 82 10.27 10.38 5.45
N LEU A 83 10.59 9.57 4.42
CA LEU A 83 9.71 9.31 3.28
C LEU A 83 8.87 8.05 3.49
N ASP A 84 9.52 6.96 3.86
CA ASP A 84 8.93 5.63 3.84
C ASP A 84 8.05 5.36 5.07
N LEU A 85 8.41 5.93 6.22
CA LEU A 85 7.78 5.68 7.51
C LEU A 85 6.87 6.83 7.94
N GLY A 86 6.12 6.58 9.01
CA GLY A 86 5.40 7.62 9.72
C GLY A 86 4.09 8.04 9.06
N ASP A 87 3.68 9.25 9.40
CA ASP A 87 2.54 9.96 8.83
C ASP A 87 2.82 11.48 8.87
N THR A 88 2.34 12.21 7.88
CA THR A 88 2.39 13.67 7.88
C THR A 88 1.35 14.24 8.84
N ASP A 89 0.36 13.43 9.20
CA ASP A 89 -0.55 13.70 10.30
C ASP A 89 0.10 13.37 11.65
N TYR A 90 0.50 14.42 12.36
CA TYR A 90 1.04 14.32 13.72
C TYR A 90 0.05 13.71 14.73
N LYS A 91 -1.24 13.64 14.40
CA LYS A 91 -2.30 13.05 15.23
C LYS A 91 -2.46 11.54 15.01
N SER A 92 -1.83 10.96 13.98
CA SER A 92 -1.87 9.52 13.68
C SER A 92 -1.27 8.62 14.77
N GLY A 93 -0.51 9.19 15.72
CA GLY A 93 0.26 8.44 16.72
C GLY A 93 1.50 7.73 16.16
N LEU A 94 1.78 7.88 14.86
CA LEU A 94 3.02 7.43 14.23
C LEU A 94 4.09 8.53 14.31
N PRO A 95 5.38 8.17 14.19
CA PRO A 95 6.43 9.17 13.97
C PRO A 95 6.10 10.04 12.74
N TRP A 96 6.61 11.27 12.71
CA TRP A 96 6.46 12.11 11.53
C TRP A 96 7.20 11.52 10.31
N GLY A 97 6.56 11.55 9.15
CA GLY A 97 7.14 11.16 7.86
C GLY A 97 6.06 11.03 6.77
N GLU A 98 6.43 10.77 5.52
CA GLU A 98 5.47 10.75 4.40
C GLU A 98 4.66 9.44 4.28
N GLY A 99 5.02 8.41 5.06
CA GLY A 99 4.24 7.18 5.21
C GLY A 99 4.09 6.33 3.95
N MET A 100 5.04 6.40 3.00
CA MET A 100 4.88 5.82 1.67
C MET A 100 4.64 4.29 1.66
N TYR A 101 5.25 3.53 2.57
CA TYR A 101 4.97 2.08 2.67
C TYR A 101 3.50 1.81 3.00
N ARG A 102 2.95 2.57 3.95
CA ARG A 102 1.55 2.47 4.35
C ARG A 102 0.64 2.92 3.22
N ARG A 103 0.94 4.02 2.54
CA ARG A 103 0.14 4.53 1.40
C ARG A 103 0.06 3.53 0.26
N ILE A 104 1.16 2.85 -0.07
CA ILE A 104 1.15 1.76 -1.06
C ILE A 104 0.32 0.57 -0.61
N GLU A 105 0.32 0.26 0.69
CA GLU A 105 -0.55 -0.78 1.24
C GLU A 105 -2.04 -0.43 1.12
N HIS A 106 -2.42 0.83 1.37
CA HIS A 106 -3.80 1.33 1.34
C HIS A 106 -4.41 1.36 -0.07
N LEU A 107 -3.59 1.28 -1.12
CA LEU A 107 -4.10 1.07 -2.48
C LEU A 107 -4.94 -0.22 -2.61
N ARG A 108 -4.80 -1.16 -1.66
CA ARG A 108 -5.65 -2.35 -1.54
C ARG A 108 -7.10 -2.04 -1.15
N ASP A 109 -7.40 -0.87 -0.60
CA ASP A 109 -8.78 -0.47 -0.30
C ASP A 109 -9.58 -0.23 -1.58
N VAL A 110 -8.90 0.11 -2.67
CA VAL A 110 -9.47 0.26 -4.01
C VAL A 110 -9.37 -1.03 -4.81
N ASN A 111 -8.24 -1.74 -4.71
CA ASN A 111 -8.04 -3.04 -5.35
C ASN A 111 -7.71 -4.13 -4.32
N HIS A 112 -8.73 -4.73 -3.71
CA HIS A 112 -8.58 -5.76 -2.66
C HIS A 112 -7.80 -7.01 -3.10
N ASN A 113 -7.65 -7.24 -4.40
CA ASN A 113 -6.89 -8.38 -4.93
C ASN A 113 -5.42 -8.05 -5.24
N MET A 114 -5.04 -6.77 -5.19
CA MET A 114 -3.68 -6.33 -5.45
C MET A 114 -2.71 -6.87 -4.40
N LYS A 115 -1.51 -7.25 -4.83
CA LYS A 115 -0.38 -7.57 -3.94
C LYS A 115 0.55 -6.39 -3.80
N ALA A 116 0.77 -5.90 -2.58
CA ALA A 116 1.78 -4.90 -2.30
C ALA A 116 3.09 -5.62 -1.97
N MET A 117 4.14 -5.42 -2.75
CA MET A 117 5.45 -6.06 -2.56
C MET A 117 6.53 -5.01 -2.32
N ILE A 118 7.56 -5.38 -1.56
CA ILE A 118 8.77 -4.55 -1.41
C ILE A 118 9.88 -5.10 -2.31
N SER A 119 10.52 -4.23 -3.08
CA SER A 119 11.72 -4.55 -3.84
C SER A 119 12.95 -4.08 -3.09
N ILE A 120 14.00 -4.90 -3.03
CA ILE A 120 15.31 -4.52 -2.48
C ILE A 120 16.37 -4.54 -3.57
N GLY A 121 17.20 -3.51 -3.63
CA GLY A 121 18.27 -3.37 -4.62
C GLY A 121 18.01 -2.25 -5.60
N GLY A 122 18.06 -2.57 -6.88
CA GLY A 122 18.06 -1.63 -7.98
C GLY A 122 19.46 -1.07 -8.27
N TRP A 123 19.60 -0.54 -9.48
CA TRP A 123 20.86 -0.06 -10.06
C TRP A 123 21.78 0.72 -9.09
N ASN A 124 21.23 1.72 -8.37
CA ASN A 124 22.01 2.64 -7.54
C ASN A 124 22.53 2.02 -6.23
N GLU A 125 21.98 0.90 -5.79
CA GLU A 125 22.48 0.19 -4.60
C GLU A 125 23.82 -0.52 -4.88
N GLY A 126 24.10 -0.84 -6.14
CA GLY A 126 25.29 -1.54 -6.59
C GLY A 126 25.34 -3.03 -6.22
N SER A 127 26.25 -3.78 -6.83
CA SER A 127 26.36 -5.24 -6.71
C SER A 127 27.22 -5.75 -5.54
N ASP A 128 28.31 -5.05 -5.21
CA ASP A 128 29.38 -5.60 -4.36
C ASP A 128 28.90 -5.95 -2.93
N LYS A 129 27.98 -5.16 -2.37
CA LYS A 129 27.41 -5.44 -1.03
C LYS A 129 26.47 -6.64 -1.01
N TYR A 130 25.74 -6.89 -2.11
CA TYR A 130 24.91 -8.08 -2.26
C TYR A 130 25.77 -9.33 -2.43
N SER A 131 26.88 -9.24 -3.17
CA SER A 131 27.87 -10.32 -3.26
C SER A 131 28.40 -10.71 -1.88
N GLN A 132 28.75 -9.72 -1.05
CA GLN A 132 29.20 -9.95 0.32
C GLN A 132 28.11 -10.60 1.20
N MET A 133 26.89 -10.07 1.18
CA MET A 133 25.78 -10.62 1.95
C MET A 133 25.45 -12.07 1.54
N ALA A 134 25.47 -12.38 0.25
CA ALA A 134 25.16 -13.71 -0.26
C ALA A 134 26.28 -14.75 0.00
N SER A 135 27.51 -14.31 0.31
CA SER A 135 28.72 -15.14 0.30
C SER A 135 28.81 -16.24 1.37
N SER A 136 28.08 -16.13 2.47
CA SER A 136 28.15 -17.10 3.58
C SER A 136 26.77 -17.49 4.13
N PRO A 137 26.59 -18.71 4.67
CA PRO A 137 25.32 -19.10 5.29
C PRO A 137 24.89 -18.18 6.45
N ASP A 138 25.84 -17.69 7.26
CA ASP A 138 25.52 -16.84 8.41
C ASP A 138 25.03 -15.45 7.97
N SER A 139 25.69 -14.84 6.99
CA SER A 139 25.28 -13.55 6.43
C SER A 139 23.92 -13.64 5.72
N ARG A 140 23.68 -14.70 4.95
CA ARG A 140 22.37 -14.94 4.32
C ARG A 140 21.28 -15.17 5.35
N LYS A 141 21.51 -16.00 6.36
CA LYS A 141 20.54 -16.23 7.44
C LYS A 141 20.16 -14.92 8.15
N LYS A 142 21.14 -14.05 8.40
CA LYS A 142 20.92 -12.72 8.99
C LYS A 142 19.99 -11.88 8.11
N PHE A 143 20.30 -11.79 6.82
CA PHE A 143 19.49 -11.08 5.84
C PHE A 143 18.06 -11.65 5.74
N VAL A 144 17.92 -12.96 5.56
CA VAL A 144 16.62 -13.65 5.43
C VAL A 144 15.72 -13.39 6.65
N ASN A 145 16.28 -13.48 7.86
CA ASN A 145 15.52 -13.18 9.08
C ASN A 145 15.04 -11.72 9.11
N SER A 146 15.89 -10.78 8.67
CA SER A 146 15.52 -9.37 8.60
C SER A 146 14.42 -9.11 7.56
N VAL A 147 14.44 -9.81 6.42
CA VAL A 147 13.39 -9.73 5.38
C VAL A 147 12.03 -10.15 5.91
N VAL A 148 11.94 -11.29 6.59
CA VAL A 148 10.66 -11.76 7.15
C VAL A 148 10.10 -10.73 8.13
N LYS A 149 10.95 -10.18 9.00
CA LYS A 149 10.56 -9.13 9.95
C LYS A 149 10.11 -7.86 9.22
N PHE A 150 10.82 -7.43 8.18
CA PHE A 150 10.49 -6.24 7.39
C PHE A 150 9.12 -6.36 6.74
N ILE A 151 8.86 -7.47 6.04
CA ILE A 151 7.57 -7.74 5.38
C ILE A 151 6.43 -7.74 6.42
N GLN A 152 6.62 -8.40 7.57
CA GLN A 152 5.63 -8.42 8.64
C GLN A 152 5.37 -7.03 9.23
N THR A 153 6.42 -6.23 9.39
CA THR A 153 6.34 -4.90 10.03
C THR A 153 5.56 -3.93 9.16
N TYR A 154 5.81 -3.94 7.84
CA TYR A 154 5.21 -3.01 6.89
C TYR A 154 4.09 -3.62 6.05
N LYS A 155 3.61 -4.81 6.45
CA LYS A 155 2.46 -5.52 5.88
C LYS A 155 2.56 -5.81 4.37
N PHE A 156 3.77 -6.01 3.83
CA PHE A 156 3.92 -6.42 2.43
C PHE A 156 3.49 -7.88 2.23
N ASP A 157 3.13 -8.25 1.00
CA ASP A 157 2.76 -9.60 0.59
C ASP A 157 3.97 -10.42 0.10
N GLY A 158 5.15 -9.82 -0.01
CA GLY A 158 6.34 -10.51 -0.49
C GLY A 158 7.53 -9.61 -0.79
N LEU A 159 8.60 -10.24 -1.27
CA LEU A 159 9.88 -9.62 -1.64
C LEU A 159 10.16 -9.77 -3.13
N ASP A 160 10.62 -8.71 -3.77
CA ASP A 160 11.41 -8.80 -5.01
C ASP A 160 12.89 -8.55 -4.74
N VAL A 161 13.76 -9.38 -5.32
CA VAL A 161 15.21 -9.22 -5.21
C VAL A 161 15.77 -8.68 -6.52
N ASP A 162 16.13 -7.41 -6.52
CA ASP A 162 16.69 -6.70 -7.68
C ASP A 162 18.20 -6.48 -7.52
N TRP A 163 18.95 -7.59 -7.53
CA TRP A 163 20.41 -7.53 -7.50
C TRP A 163 20.97 -7.34 -8.91
N GLU A 164 21.52 -6.15 -9.18
CA GLU A 164 22.13 -5.77 -10.45
C GLU A 164 23.67 -5.68 -10.40
N TYR A 165 24.46 -6.68 -10.81
CA TYR A 165 24.07 -8.06 -11.12
C TYR A 165 25.05 -9.05 -10.49
N PRO A 166 24.60 -10.25 -10.03
CA PRO A 166 25.48 -11.30 -9.54
C PRO A 166 26.62 -11.58 -10.52
N GLY A 167 27.87 -11.59 -10.04
CA GLY A 167 29.03 -11.88 -10.90
C GLY A 167 29.55 -10.68 -11.69
N PHE A 168 28.99 -9.48 -11.46
CA PHE A 168 29.51 -8.20 -11.93
C PHE A 168 29.75 -7.26 -10.76
N LYS A 169 30.70 -6.33 -10.90
CA LYS A 169 30.90 -5.23 -9.96
C LYS A 169 29.92 -4.10 -10.23
N ALA A 170 29.67 -3.28 -9.20
CA ALA A 170 29.02 -1.99 -9.36
C ALA A 170 29.94 -1.02 -10.11
N VAL A 171 29.66 -0.77 -11.38
CA VAL A 171 30.38 0.22 -12.19
C VAL A 171 29.35 0.78 -13.16
N GLY A 172 29.35 2.11 -13.33
CA GLY A 172 28.33 2.85 -14.07
C GLY A 172 28.08 2.32 -15.48
N GLU A 173 27.10 2.89 -16.18
CA GLU A 173 26.44 2.32 -17.37
C GLU A 173 27.37 1.81 -18.50
N ALA A 174 28.63 2.21 -18.52
CA ALA A 174 29.60 1.86 -19.55
C ALA A 174 30.35 0.51 -19.38
N ASP A 175 30.42 -0.11 -18.19
CA ASP A 175 31.30 -1.28 -18.02
C ASP A 175 30.76 -2.36 -17.06
N ARG A 176 30.32 -3.51 -17.61
CA ARG A 176 30.10 -4.75 -16.83
C ARG A 176 31.43 -5.41 -16.46
N VAL A 177 32.09 -4.89 -15.43
CA VAL A 177 33.35 -5.46 -14.91
C VAL A 177 33.08 -6.78 -14.18
N PRO A 178 33.85 -7.85 -14.43
CA PRO A 178 33.71 -9.11 -13.72
C PRO A 178 33.79 -8.94 -12.19
N GLY A 179 32.76 -9.44 -11.51
CA GLY A 179 32.64 -9.51 -10.05
C GLY A 179 33.07 -10.88 -9.51
N ASN A 180 32.44 -11.32 -8.42
CA ASN A 180 32.75 -12.61 -7.81
C ASN A 180 32.08 -13.76 -8.58
N PRO A 181 32.83 -14.71 -9.17
CA PRO A 181 32.24 -15.78 -9.97
C PRO A 181 31.35 -16.75 -9.18
N LYS A 182 31.47 -16.76 -7.84
CA LYS A 182 30.60 -17.56 -6.97
C LYS A 182 29.21 -16.95 -6.77
N ASP A 183 28.99 -15.71 -7.19
CA ASP A 183 27.72 -15.02 -6.98
C ASP A 183 26.54 -15.76 -7.60
N LYS A 184 26.72 -16.45 -8.73
CA LYS A 184 25.66 -17.30 -9.31
C LYS A 184 25.18 -18.37 -8.33
N GLU A 185 26.09 -19.10 -7.70
CA GLU A 185 25.77 -20.17 -6.75
C GLU A 185 25.26 -19.60 -5.41
N ASN A 186 25.84 -18.49 -4.97
CA ASN A 186 25.45 -17.79 -3.75
C ASN A 186 24.05 -17.19 -3.87
N TYR A 187 23.68 -16.65 -5.03
CA TYR A 187 22.37 -16.09 -5.30
C TYR A 187 21.28 -17.16 -5.23
N ILE A 188 21.54 -18.34 -5.79
CA ILE A 188 20.64 -19.50 -5.63
C ILE A 188 20.51 -19.94 -4.18
N SER A 189 21.62 -19.94 -3.42
CA SER A 189 21.60 -20.29 -2.00
C SER A 189 20.76 -19.30 -1.19
N LEU A 190 20.89 -18.00 -1.48
CA LEU A 190 20.08 -16.93 -0.92
C LEU A 190 18.59 -17.10 -1.23
N LEU A 191 18.23 -17.28 -2.50
CA LEU A 191 16.83 -17.43 -2.91
C LEU A 191 16.18 -18.70 -2.33
N ARG A 192 16.96 -19.78 -2.14
CA ARG A 192 16.49 -21.00 -1.47
C ARG A 192 16.16 -20.74 0.00
N GLU A 193 17.03 -20.03 0.71
CA GLU A 193 16.83 -19.69 2.11
C GLU A 193 15.67 -18.70 2.28
N LEU A 194 15.54 -17.70 1.40
CA LEU A 194 14.39 -16.79 1.33
C LEU A 194 13.09 -17.56 1.09
N ARG A 195 13.04 -18.43 0.07
CA ARG A 195 11.83 -19.23 -0.22
C ARG A 195 11.41 -20.08 0.96
N ALA A 196 12.36 -20.74 1.63
CA ALA A 196 12.09 -21.56 2.80
C ALA A 196 11.50 -20.74 3.96
N ALA A 197 11.96 -19.50 4.15
CA ALA A 197 11.48 -18.61 5.21
C ALA A 197 10.13 -17.93 4.87
N LEU A 198 9.89 -17.60 3.60
CA LEU A 198 8.69 -16.87 3.16
C LEU A 198 7.46 -17.77 2.95
N LYS A 199 7.66 -19.02 2.51
CA LYS A 199 6.58 -19.96 2.20
C LYS A 199 5.61 -20.23 3.37
N PRO A 200 6.06 -20.43 4.63
CA PRO A 200 5.15 -20.64 5.76
C PRO A 200 4.19 -19.48 6.04
N HIS A 201 4.55 -18.27 5.60
CA HIS A 201 3.74 -17.06 5.75
C HIS A 201 2.90 -16.75 4.50
N ASN A 202 2.94 -17.61 3.48
CA ASN A 202 2.31 -17.38 2.17
C ASN A 202 2.81 -16.09 1.48
N TYR A 203 4.05 -15.68 1.75
CA TYR A 203 4.66 -14.52 1.09
C TYR A 203 5.25 -14.88 -0.27
N LEU A 204 5.08 -13.97 -1.22
CA LEU A 204 5.62 -14.08 -2.57
C LEU A 204 7.13 -13.78 -2.58
N LEU A 205 7.84 -14.41 -3.51
CA LEU A 205 9.24 -14.13 -3.79
C LEU A 205 9.43 -14.07 -5.31
N SER A 206 9.87 -12.91 -5.80
CA SER A 206 10.25 -12.68 -7.19
C SER A 206 11.66 -12.09 -7.28
N ALA A 207 12.14 -11.91 -8.51
CA ALA A 207 13.38 -11.21 -8.77
C ALA A 207 13.33 -10.50 -10.12
N ALA A 208 13.77 -9.25 -10.16
CA ALA A 208 14.18 -8.56 -11.38
C ALA A 208 15.50 -9.13 -11.93
N VAL A 209 15.50 -9.48 -13.22
CA VAL A 209 16.63 -10.15 -13.89
C VAL A 209 16.89 -9.58 -15.27
N SER A 210 18.15 -9.59 -15.71
CA SER A 210 18.54 -9.07 -17.02
C SER A 210 17.95 -9.86 -18.18
N ALA A 211 17.60 -9.18 -19.27
CA ALA A 211 17.28 -9.79 -20.57
C ALA A 211 18.52 -10.08 -21.45
N GLY A 212 19.69 -9.55 -21.10
CA GLY A 212 20.90 -9.67 -21.91
C GLY A 212 21.61 -11.00 -21.73
N LYS A 213 21.82 -11.76 -22.81
CA LYS A 213 22.45 -13.08 -22.83
C LYS A 213 23.73 -13.16 -21.98
N LYS A 214 24.65 -12.22 -22.17
CA LYS A 214 25.94 -12.18 -21.46
C LYS A 214 25.76 -12.12 -19.95
N THR A 215 24.79 -11.35 -19.46
CA THR A 215 24.49 -11.29 -18.02
C THR A 215 23.79 -12.55 -17.56
N ILE A 216 22.83 -13.06 -18.33
CA ILE A 216 22.13 -14.31 -17.99
C ILE A 216 23.13 -15.46 -17.78
N ASP A 217 24.07 -15.61 -18.72
CA ASP A 217 25.08 -16.67 -18.70
C ASP A 217 26.05 -16.56 -17.52
N ILE A 218 26.26 -15.36 -16.96
CA ILE A 218 27.19 -15.14 -15.84
C ILE A 218 26.46 -15.16 -14.49
N SER A 219 25.27 -14.59 -14.42
CA SER A 219 24.60 -14.27 -13.16
C SER A 219 23.63 -15.34 -12.69
N TYR A 220 23.04 -16.12 -13.59
CA TYR A 220 21.84 -16.90 -13.26
C TYR A 220 21.98 -18.40 -13.55
N ASP A 221 21.41 -19.21 -12.65
CA ASP A 221 20.99 -20.57 -12.93
C ASP A 221 19.47 -20.56 -13.14
N VAL A 222 19.06 -20.46 -14.40
CA VAL A 222 17.66 -20.22 -14.79
C VAL A 222 16.71 -21.31 -14.30
N LYS A 223 17.16 -22.58 -14.25
CA LYS A 223 16.31 -23.69 -13.80
C LYS A 223 16.03 -23.59 -12.31
N GLN A 224 17.06 -23.32 -11.52
CA GLN A 224 16.90 -23.14 -10.07
C GLN A 224 16.11 -21.87 -9.74
N LEU A 225 16.30 -20.77 -10.47
CA LEU A 225 15.46 -19.58 -10.33
C LEU A 225 13.98 -19.89 -10.58
N ASN A 226 13.68 -20.64 -11.64
CA ASN A 226 12.31 -21.02 -11.99
C ASN A 226 11.64 -21.87 -10.90
N GLU A 227 12.38 -22.70 -10.17
CA GLU A 227 11.85 -23.49 -9.05
C GLU A 227 11.64 -22.64 -7.79
N LEU A 228 12.52 -21.66 -7.55
CA LEU A 228 12.57 -20.89 -6.31
C LEU A 228 11.69 -19.64 -6.30
N LEU A 229 11.39 -19.02 -7.44
CA LEU A 229 10.65 -17.76 -7.53
C LEU A 229 9.18 -18.02 -7.90
N ASP A 230 8.23 -17.18 -7.47
CA ASP A 230 6.81 -17.29 -7.89
C ASP A 230 6.67 -16.81 -9.33
N PHE A 231 7.37 -15.74 -9.67
CA PHE A 231 7.55 -15.22 -11.01
C PHE A 231 8.92 -14.52 -11.14
N ILE A 232 9.36 -14.37 -12.39
CA ILE A 232 10.65 -13.83 -12.79
C ILE A 232 10.39 -12.58 -13.62
N ASN A 233 10.90 -11.45 -13.16
CA ASN A 233 10.70 -10.14 -13.76
C ASN A 233 11.83 -9.85 -14.75
N VAL A 234 11.63 -10.13 -16.04
CA VAL A 234 12.68 -9.95 -17.06
C VAL A 234 12.73 -8.49 -17.51
N MET A 235 13.80 -7.78 -17.16
CA MET A 235 14.07 -6.39 -17.53
C MET A 235 14.41 -6.30 -19.03
N ALA A 236 13.38 -6.37 -19.88
CA ALA A 236 13.47 -6.35 -21.33
C ALA A 236 13.48 -4.92 -21.90
N TYR A 237 14.35 -4.10 -21.35
CA TYR A 237 14.60 -2.69 -21.69
C TYR A 237 16.08 -2.37 -21.43
N ASP A 238 16.52 -1.15 -21.71
CA ASP A 238 17.91 -0.71 -21.64
C ASP A 238 18.86 -1.50 -22.55
N PHE A 239 18.37 -1.91 -23.72
CA PHE A 239 19.20 -2.58 -24.73
C PHE A 239 20.17 -1.60 -25.41
N HIS A 240 19.73 -0.37 -25.66
CA HIS A 240 20.52 0.70 -26.29
C HIS A 240 20.33 2.02 -25.55
N GLY A 241 21.39 2.83 -25.46
CA GLY A 241 21.35 4.10 -24.72
C GLY A 241 22.54 5.01 -24.95
N GLY A 242 22.28 6.32 -25.06
CA GLY A 242 23.30 7.32 -25.41
C GLY A 242 24.35 7.60 -24.35
N ALA A 243 24.18 7.04 -23.16
CA ALA A 243 25.13 7.14 -22.08
C ALA A 243 26.28 6.12 -22.19
N TRP A 244 26.07 4.99 -22.88
CA TRP A 244 27.08 3.97 -23.16
C TRP A 244 27.37 3.74 -24.65
N GLU A 245 26.51 4.22 -25.56
CA GLU A 245 26.69 4.11 -27.01
C GLU A 245 26.89 5.45 -27.71
N ASN A 246 27.56 5.41 -28.87
CA ASN A 246 27.83 6.57 -29.72
C ASN A 246 26.99 6.62 -31.00
N LYS A 247 26.00 5.72 -31.11
CA LYS A 247 25.02 5.64 -32.21
C LYS A 247 23.62 5.47 -31.62
N THR A 248 22.59 6.00 -32.28
CA THR A 248 21.19 5.83 -31.82
C THR A 248 20.71 4.38 -31.92
N GLY A 249 19.95 3.95 -30.92
CA GLY A 249 19.31 2.64 -30.87
C GLY A 249 18.07 2.69 -29.96
N HIS A 250 17.10 1.80 -30.20
CA HIS A 250 15.86 1.78 -29.42
C HIS A 250 16.09 1.21 -28.02
N ASN A 251 15.42 1.77 -27.02
CA ASN A 251 15.47 1.28 -25.64
C ASN A 251 15.07 -0.21 -25.52
N ALA A 252 13.94 -0.56 -26.15
CA ALA A 252 13.31 -1.87 -25.99
C ALA A 252 12.75 -2.44 -27.32
N PRO A 253 13.56 -2.65 -28.37
CA PRO A 253 13.07 -3.17 -29.65
C PRO A 253 12.48 -4.58 -29.49
N LEU A 254 11.29 -4.83 -30.04
CA LEU A 254 10.67 -6.16 -29.96
C LEU A 254 11.45 -7.17 -30.80
N TYR A 255 11.79 -6.80 -32.03
CA TYR A 255 12.51 -7.64 -32.99
C TYR A 255 13.82 -6.99 -33.46
N PRO A 256 14.78 -7.80 -33.93
CA PRO A 256 16.04 -7.27 -34.45
C PRO A 256 15.85 -6.58 -35.80
N ASP A 257 16.64 -5.54 -36.07
CA ASP A 257 16.85 -5.07 -37.44
C ASP A 257 17.68 -6.15 -38.18
N PRO A 258 17.20 -6.68 -39.34
CA PRO A 258 17.96 -7.64 -40.15
C PRO A 258 19.37 -7.16 -40.54
N LYS A 259 19.60 -5.85 -40.58
CA LYS A 259 20.88 -5.21 -40.92
C LYS A 259 21.78 -4.96 -39.70
N ALA A 260 21.30 -5.20 -38.49
CA ALA A 260 22.08 -5.01 -37.28
C ALA A 260 23.24 -6.01 -37.19
N SER A 261 24.22 -5.71 -36.33
CA SER A 261 25.27 -6.66 -36.00
C SER A 261 24.70 -7.90 -35.30
N GLU A 262 25.40 -9.04 -35.33
CA GLU A 262 24.91 -10.25 -34.64
C GLU A 262 24.76 -10.02 -33.13
N GLU A 263 25.59 -9.18 -32.52
CA GLU A 263 25.47 -8.78 -31.12
C GLU A 263 24.20 -7.95 -30.87
N ASP A 264 23.96 -6.93 -31.70
CA ASP A 264 22.75 -6.09 -31.62
C ASP A 264 21.47 -6.90 -31.87
N LYS A 265 21.53 -7.99 -32.65
CA LYS A 265 20.38 -8.89 -32.86
C LYS A 265 19.98 -9.63 -31.59
N GLU A 266 20.89 -9.82 -30.63
CA GLU A 266 20.59 -10.42 -29.33
C GLU A 266 19.97 -9.40 -28.34
N LEU A 267 20.10 -8.10 -28.61
CA LEU A 267 19.64 -7.01 -27.74
C LEU A 267 18.19 -6.60 -28.07
N THR A 268 17.28 -7.58 -27.99
CA THR A 268 15.86 -7.38 -28.27
C THR A 268 14.99 -8.09 -27.24
N VAL A 269 13.75 -7.60 -27.05
CA VAL A 269 12.77 -8.22 -26.15
C VAL A 269 12.52 -9.68 -26.54
N SER A 270 12.33 -9.95 -27.83
CA SER A 270 12.05 -11.31 -28.30
C SER A 270 13.20 -12.26 -28.02
N TYR A 271 14.44 -11.86 -28.34
CA TYR A 271 15.62 -12.68 -28.08
C TYR A 271 15.78 -12.98 -26.58
N GLY A 272 15.73 -11.95 -25.73
CA GLY A 272 15.89 -12.11 -24.29
C GLY A 272 14.88 -13.08 -23.68
N VAL A 273 13.60 -12.91 -24.00
CA VAL A 273 12.52 -13.82 -23.55
C VAL A 273 12.74 -15.25 -24.06
N GLU A 274 13.05 -15.43 -25.34
CA GLU A 274 13.29 -16.76 -25.91
C GLU A 274 14.51 -17.42 -25.29
N TYR A 275 15.55 -16.65 -24.95
CA TYR A 275 16.73 -17.15 -24.29
C TYR A 275 16.42 -17.67 -22.88
N TRP A 276 15.65 -16.92 -22.08
CA TRP A 276 15.17 -17.38 -20.76
C TRP A 276 14.40 -18.71 -20.86
N ILE A 277 13.49 -18.82 -21.82
CA ILE A 277 12.73 -20.06 -22.07
C ILE A 277 13.68 -21.20 -22.46
N LYS A 278 14.62 -20.94 -23.38
CA LYS A 278 15.63 -21.92 -23.83
C LYS A 278 16.51 -22.43 -22.68
N GLN A 279 16.83 -21.57 -21.71
CA GLN A 279 17.62 -21.95 -20.52
C GLN A 279 16.81 -22.73 -19.48
N GLY A 280 15.48 -22.83 -19.63
CA GLY A 280 14.62 -23.69 -18.83
C GLY A 280 13.60 -22.96 -17.95
N ALA A 281 13.39 -21.66 -18.14
CA ALA A 281 12.30 -20.95 -17.46
C ALA A 281 10.95 -21.38 -18.02
N ASN A 282 9.96 -21.58 -17.13
CA ASN A 282 8.58 -21.77 -17.54
C ASN A 282 8.02 -20.44 -18.06
N PRO A 283 7.52 -20.37 -19.32
CA PRO A 283 6.90 -19.17 -19.86
C PRO A 283 5.87 -18.54 -18.92
N LYS A 284 5.05 -19.36 -18.24
CA LYS A 284 4.01 -18.88 -17.31
C LYS A 284 4.53 -18.18 -16.05
N LYS A 285 5.83 -18.29 -15.75
CA LYS A 285 6.47 -17.58 -14.64
C LYS A 285 7.25 -16.35 -15.10
N LEU A 286 7.40 -16.12 -16.41
CA LEU A 286 8.11 -14.96 -16.95
C LEU A 286 7.17 -13.77 -17.08
N MET A 287 7.56 -12.65 -16.46
CA MET A 287 6.98 -11.33 -16.68
C MET A 287 7.86 -10.58 -17.66
N MET A 288 7.28 -10.12 -18.77
CA MET A 288 8.02 -9.38 -19.78
C MET A 288 8.09 -7.90 -19.42
N GLY A 289 9.30 -7.37 -19.33
CA GLY A 289 9.56 -5.96 -19.01
C GLY A 289 9.03 -5.00 -20.07
N MET A 290 8.42 -3.92 -19.61
CA MET A 290 7.92 -2.81 -20.41
C MET A 290 8.36 -1.50 -19.76
N GLY A 291 9.09 -0.68 -20.52
CA GLY A 291 9.52 0.63 -20.07
C GLY A 291 8.46 1.69 -20.39
N THR A 292 8.05 2.50 -19.42
CA THR A 292 7.26 3.73 -19.65
C THR A 292 8.15 4.96 -19.83
N TYR A 293 9.40 4.73 -20.24
CA TYR A 293 10.42 5.72 -20.53
C TYR A 293 11.19 5.32 -21.81
N GLY A 294 11.97 6.26 -22.33
CA GLY A 294 12.90 6.02 -23.42
C GLY A 294 14.33 6.37 -23.05
N ARG A 295 15.28 5.70 -23.73
CA ARG A 295 16.69 6.09 -23.70
C ARG A 295 16.95 7.14 -24.78
N SER A 296 17.65 8.20 -24.39
CA SER A 296 17.82 9.40 -25.20
C SER A 296 19.28 9.63 -25.60
N PHE A 297 19.46 10.33 -26.72
CA PHE A 297 20.73 10.56 -27.37
C PHE A 297 20.82 12.02 -27.86
N THR A 298 22.02 12.57 -27.88
CA THR A 298 22.31 13.82 -28.59
C THR A 298 22.98 13.50 -29.93
N LEU A 299 22.31 13.81 -31.03
CA LEU A 299 22.78 13.58 -32.40
C LEU A 299 23.97 14.49 -32.75
N ALA A 300 24.93 13.97 -33.51
CA ALA A 300 26.01 14.76 -34.10
C ALA A 300 25.48 15.70 -35.20
N ASN A 301 24.44 15.27 -35.92
CA ASN A 301 23.78 16.03 -36.97
C ASN A 301 22.27 15.84 -36.88
N ALA A 302 21.53 16.91 -36.61
CA ALA A 302 20.06 16.88 -36.48
C ALA A 302 19.34 16.40 -37.75
N ALA A 303 19.96 16.53 -38.93
CA ALA A 303 19.39 16.03 -40.19
C ALA A 303 19.55 14.50 -40.36
N GLN A 304 20.36 13.85 -39.53
CA GLN A 304 20.57 12.40 -39.52
C GLN A 304 20.06 11.84 -38.20
N HIS A 305 18.80 11.40 -38.21
CA HIS A 305 18.10 11.00 -36.99
C HIS A 305 17.51 9.58 -37.05
N GLY A 306 17.84 8.81 -38.09
CA GLY A 306 17.46 7.41 -38.18
C GLY A 306 18.19 6.55 -37.15
N ILE A 307 17.83 5.26 -37.10
CA ILE A 307 18.53 4.27 -36.26
C ILE A 307 19.98 4.12 -36.73
N GLY A 308 20.91 4.05 -35.77
CA GLY A 308 22.34 4.01 -36.02
C GLY A 308 22.96 5.37 -36.39
N ALA A 309 22.22 6.48 -36.27
CA ALA A 309 22.78 7.81 -36.48
C ALA A 309 23.85 8.13 -35.42
N ALA A 310 24.92 8.80 -35.85
CA ALA A 310 26.04 9.13 -34.97
C ALA A 310 25.64 10.17 -33.90
N CYS A 311 26.11 9.94 -32.68
CA CYS A 311 25.94 10.85 -31.55
C CYS A 311 27.05 11.90 -31.49
N ALA A 312 26.76 13.05 -30.89
CA ALA A 312 27.73 14.10 -30.67
C ALA A 312 28.89 13.60 -29.80
N SER A 313 30.12 13.92 -30.19
CA SER A 313 31.32 13.52 -29.46
C SER A 313 31.27 13.99 -28.01
N GLY A 314 31.49 13.08 -27.06
CA GLY A 314 31.45 13.38 -25.62
C GLY A 314 30.05 13.50 -25.02
N SER A 315 28.98 13.31 -25.81
CA SER A 315 27.62 13.18 -25.27
C SER A 315 27.53 11.99 -24.32
N LYS A 316 26.68 12.15 -23.30
CA LYS A 316 26.32 11.11 -22.32
C LYS A 316 24.84 10.76 -22.39
N GLY A 317 24.19 11.06 -23.52
CA GLY A 317 22.75 10.93 -23.71
C GLY A 317 22.09 12.20 -24.21
N GLY A 318 20.77 12.16 -24.35
CA GLY A 318 19.95 13.34 -24.56
C GLY A 318 19.88 14.19 -23.29
N ASN A 319 19.54 15.46 -23.45
CA ASN A 319 19.36 16.38 -22.34
C ASN A 319 18.27 15.90 -21.38
N ALA A 320 18.45 16.20 -20.11
CA ALA A 320 17.48 15.92 -19.05
C ALA A 320 16.11 16.53 -19.37
N GLY A 321 15.06 15.73 -19.14
CA GLY A 321 13.68 16.16 -19.26
C GLY A 321 13.22 17.04 -18.09
N PRO A 322 12.07 17.72 -18.22
CA PRO A 322 11.57 18.64 -17.20
C PRO A 322 11.07 17.98 -15.91
N TYR A 323 10.79 16.67 -15.89
CA TYR A 323 10.23 15.88 -14.79
C TYR A 323 11.22 14.87 -14.24
N THR A 324 11.78 13.99 -15.08
CA THR A 324 12.77 12.99 -14.66
C THR A 324 14.09 13.66 -14.28
N ASN A 325 14.42 14.78 -14.94
CA ASN A 325 15.66 15.53 -14.74
C ASN A 325 16.93 14.67 -14.85
N GLU A 326 16.90 13.65 -15.73
CA GLU A 326 17.98 12.69 -15.90
C GLU A 326 18.53 12.72 -17.33
N VAL A 327 19.85 12.87 -17.47
CA VAL A 327 20.51 12.85 -18.78
C VAL A 327 20.44 11.42 -19.34
N GLY A 328 20.07 11.29 -20.62
CA GLY A 328 19.99 9.99 -21.28
C GLY A 328 18.67 9.24 -21.07
N ILE A 329 17.73 9.78 -20.30
CA ILE A 329 16.40 9.20 -20.06
C ILE A 329 15.33 10.29 -20.27
N LEU A 330 14.20 9.90 -20.85
CA LEU A 330 12.98 10.71 -20.83
C LEU A 330 11.79 9.80 -20.51
N GLY A 331 10.94 10.21 -19.57
CA GLY A 331 9.65 9.58 -19.34
C GLY A 331 8.75 9.70 -20.57
N TYR A 332 7.76 8.80 -20.69
CA TYR A 332 6.74 8.91 -21.74
C TYR A 332 6.03 10.27 -21.69
N ASN A 333 5.78 10.78 -20.48
CA ASN A 333 5.24 12.12 -20.21
C ASN A 333 6.15 13.30 -20.65
N GLU A 334 7.40 13.04 -21.06
CA GLU A 334 8.36 14.05 -21.54
C GLU A 334 8.64 13.93 -23.05
N ALA A 335 8.25 12.82 -23.67
CA ALA A 335 8.59 12.43 -25.04
C ALA A 335 7.56 12.88 -26.10
N GLY A 336 6.76 13.92 -25.82
CA GLY A 336 5.70 14.46 -26.70
C GLY A 336 6.18 15.20 -27.96
N TRP A 337 7.20 14.69 -28.65
CA TRP A 337 7.75 15.28 -29.87
C TRP A 337 7.22 14.56 -31.14
N ILE A 338 7.75 14.91 -32.30
CA ILE A 338 7.40 14.23 -33.56
C ILE A 338 7.98 12.81 -33.52
N ALA A 339 7.09 11.82 -33.45
CA ALA A 339 7.43 10.41 -33.41
C ALA A 339 7.51 9.78 -34.81
N TYR A 340 8.45 8.87 -34.96
CA TYR A 340 8.71 8.07 -36.15
C TYR A 340 8.61 6.60 -35.77
N ARG A 341 7.84 5.86 -36.54
CA ARG A 341 7.60 4.44 -36.30
C ARG A 341 8.68 3.59 -36.97
N ASP A 342 9.22 2.63 -36.21
CA ASP A 342 9.97 1.52 -36.75
C ASP A 342 9.07 0.28 -36.83
N ASP A 343 8.59 -0.02 -38.04
CA ASP A 343 7.72 -1.17 -38.26
C ASP A 343 8.46 -2.51 -38.24
N THR A 344 9.79 -2.51 -38.34
CA THR A 344 10.62 -3.72 -38.25
C THR A 344 10.79 -4.12 -36.80
N GLN A 345 11.23 -3.17 -35.97
CA GLN A 345 11.50 -3.40 -34.56
C GLN A 345 10.28 -3.22 -33.64
N LYS A 346 9.14 -2.76 -34.19
CA LYS A 346 7.83 -2.55 -33.54
C LYS A 346 7.86 -1.55 -32.38
N VAL A 347 8.63 -0.48 -32.54
CA VAL A 347 8.82 0.58 -31.55
C VAL A 347 8.83 1.95 -32.22
N VAL A 348 8.91 3.03 -31.44
CA VAL A 348 8.96 4.40 -31.93
C VAL A 348 10.21 5.13 -31.44
N TYR A 349 10.62 6.15 -32.19
CA TYR A 349 11.55 7.16 -31.70
C TYR A 349 11.01 8.56 -31.99
N ALA A 350 11.36 9.54 -31.17
CA ALA A 350 10.97 10.93 -31.37
C ALA A 350 12.19 11.84 -31.40
N VAL A 351 12.08 12.97 -32.12
CA VAL A 351 13.20 13.90 -32.33
C VAL A 351 12.79 15.34 -32.08
N LYS A 352 13.71 16.12 -31.49
CA LYS A 352 13.56 17.58 -31.30
C LYS A 352 14.92 18.26 -31.45
N GLY A 353 15.15 18.89 -32.60
CA GLY A 353 16.47 19.43 -32.93
C GLY A 353 17.50 18.30 -33.03
N ASN A 354 18.57 18.38 -32.23
CA ASN A 354 19.56 17.31 -32.12
C ASN A 354 19.27 16.30 -31.00
N GLN A 355 18.10 16.36 -30.37
CA GLN A 355 17.69 15.41 -29.34
C GLN A 355 16.89 14.27 -29.96
N TRP A 356 17.17 13.05 -29.52
CA TRP A 356 16.55 11.81 -30.01
C TRP A 356 16.18 10.93 -28.81
N VAL A 357 15.02 10.29 -28.83
CA VAL A 357 14.61 9.33 -27.79
C VAL A 357 13.89 8.14 -28.41
N GLY A 358 14.28 6.92 -28.04
CA GLY A 358 13.62 5.67 -28.46
C GLY A 358 12.81 5.10 -27.30
N TYR A 359 11.52 4.86 -27.51
CA TYR A 359 10.56 4.52 -26.45
C TYR A 359 9.40 3.66 -26.97
N ASP A 360 8.51 3.25 -26.06
CA ASP A 360 7.27 2.55 -26.40
C ASP A 360 6.07 3.50 -26.39
N ASP A 361 5.21 3.37 -27.40
CA ASP A 361 3.86 3.94 -27.43
C ASP A 361 2.80 2.84 -27.25
N GLU A 362 1.51 3.21 -27.15
CA GLU A 362 0.40 2.26 -27.00
C GLU A 362 0.40 1.17 -28.08
N LYS A 363 0.80 1.51 -29.32
CA LYS A 363 0.85 0.54 -30.43
C LYS A 363 2.01 -0.43 -30.26
N SER A 364 3.19 0.05 -29.85
CA SER A 364 4.37 -0.77 -29.54
C SER A 364 4.07 -1.74 -28.40
N LEU A 365 3.38 -1.27 -27.34
CA LEU A 365 2.90 -2.12 -26.27
C LEU A 365 1.90 -3.17 -26.75
N LYS A 366 0.92 -2.83 -27.60
CA LYS A 366 -0.02 -3.81 -28.18
C LYS A 366 0.70 -4.92 -28.98
N ASP A 367 1.73 -4.57 -29.75
CA ASP A 367 2.54 -5.55 -30.48
C ASP A 367 3.31 -6.47 -29.50
N LYS A 368 3.93 -5.89 -28.47
CA LYS A 368 4.61 -6.63 -27.39
C LYS A 368 3.67 -7.53 -26.62
N LEU A 369 2.48 -7.05 -26.27
CA LEU A 369 1.44 -7.80 -25.55
C LEU A 369 0.89 -8.95 -26.40
N SER A 370 0.78 -8.76 -27.72
CA SER A 370 0.44 -9.83 -28.66
C SER A 370 1.53 -10.91 -28.70
N TYR A 371 2.81 -10.51 -28.70
CA TYR A 371 3.94 -11.43 -28.59
C TYR A 371 3.94 -12.19 -27.25
N LEU A 372 3.75 -11.49 -26.13
CA LEU A 372 3.64 -12.05 -24.77
C LEU A 372 2.56 -13.13 -24.72
N LYS A 373 1.35 -12.82 -25.21
CA LYS A 373 0.23 -13.76 -25.30
C LYS A 373 0.58 -14.96 -26.18
N GLY A 374 1.17 -14.73 -27.35
CA GLY A 374 1.59 -15.78 -28.29
C GLY A 374 2.68 -16.72 -27.76
N LYS A 375 3.56 -16.23 -26.88
CA LYS A 375 4.57 -17.05 -26.18
C LYS A 375 4.03 -17.72 -24.90
N GLY A 376 2.79 -17.44 -24.52
CA GLY A 376 2.17 -18.01 -23.32
C GLY A 376 2.81 -17.53 -22.02
N LEU A 377 3.37 -16.31 -22.01
CA LEU A 377 4.01 -15.74 -20.82
C LEU A 377 3.02 -15.54 -19.68
N GLY A 378 3.53 -15.34 -18.45
CA GLY A 378 2.71 -15.16 -17.25
C GLY A 378 2.13 -13.76 -17.08
N GLY A 379 2.73 -12.75 -17.71
CA GLY A 379 2.31 -11.36 -17.55
C GLY A 379 3.39 -10.35 -17.95
N ALA A 380 3.21 -9.12 -17.49
CA ALA A 380 4.09 -7.99 -17.74
C ALA A 380 4.60 -7.38 -16.43
N ILE A 381 5.83 -6.88 -16.46
CA ILE A 381 6.38 -5.98 -15.45
C ILE A 381 6.63 -4.62 -16.08
N VAL A 382 6.24 -3.55 -15.39
CA VAL A 382 6.34 -2.17 -15.88
C VAL A 382 7.32 -1.38 -15.05
N TRP A 383 8.33 -0.81 -15.71
CA TRP A 383 9.33 0.08 -15.12
C TRP A 383 9.27 1.47 -15.77
N SER A 384 8.98 2.53 -15.04
CA SER A 384 8.23 2.54 -13.78
C SER A 384 7.04 3.47 -13.95
N ILE A 385 5.91 3.16 -13.30
CA ILE A 385 4.61 3.73 -13.65
C ILE A 385 4.53 5.26 -13.50
N ASP A 386 5.44 5.85 -12.73
CA ASP A 386 5.63 7.28 -12.54
C ASP A 386 6.13 8.04 -13.78
N THR A 387 6.55 7.34 -14.84
CA THR A 387 6.97 7.94 -16.12
C THR A 387 5.93 7.85 -17.22
N ASP A 388 4.80 7.16 -16.97
CA ASP A 388 3.62 7.21 -17.84
C ASP A 388 2.98 8.62 -17.81
N ASP A 389 2.06 8.91 -18.72
CA ASP A 389 1.31 10.18 -18.73
C ASP A 389 0.16 10.13 -17.71
N PHE A 390 0.50 10.09 -16.41
CA PHE A 390 -0.46 10.02 -15.30
C PHE A 390 -1.34 11.26 -15.15
N HIS A 391 -0.99 12.37 -15.80
CA HIS A 391 -1.82 13.58 -15.87
C HIS A 391 -2.66 13.69 -17.15
N GLY A 392 -2.34 12.92 -18.19
CA GLY A 392 -3.00 13.01 -19.50
C GLY A 392 -2.61 14.24 -20.33
N ASN A 393 -1.42 14.80 -20.11
CA ASN A 393 -0.96 16.03 -20.77
C ASN A 393 -0.55 15.82 -22.23
N CYS A 394 -0.14 14.61 -22.62
CA CYS A 394 0.34 14.29 -23.97
C CYS A 394 -0.80 13.89 -24.91
N GLY A 395 -1.84 13.21 -24.40
CA GLY A 395 -2.92 12.63 -25.21
C GLY A 395 -4.34 12.85 -24.69
N GLY A 396 -4.53 13.61 -23.60
CA GLY A 396 -5.83 13.87 -23.00
C GLY A 396 -6.41 12.70 -22.17
N ARG A 397 -5.62 11.65 -21.94
CA ARG A 397 -6.01 10.48 -21.15
C ARG A 397 -4.89 10.15 -20.16
N LYS A 398 -5.25 9.97 -18.88
CA LYS A 398 -4.32 9.53 -17.84
C LYS A 398 -3.92 8.07 -18.02
N HIS A 399 -2.66 7.76 -17.73
CA HIS A 399 -2.09 6.41 -17.72
C HIS A 399 -2.27 5.63 -19.04
N PRO A 400 -2.01 6.22 -20.22
CA PRO A 400 -2.30 5.58 -21.50
C PRO A 400 -1.55 4.26 -21.70
N LEU A 401 -0.30 4.16 -21.23
CA LEU A 401 0.49 2.94 -21.37
C LEU A 401 0.00 1.86 -20.40
N MET A 402 -0.23 2.20 -19.13
CA MET A 402 -0.76 1.26 -18.15
C MET A 402 -2.17 0.76 -18.50
N LYS A 403 -3.06 1.64 -18.97
CA LYS A 403 -4.40 1.25 -19.45
C LYS A 403 -4.28 0.30 -20.63
N THR A 404 -3.37 0.56 -21.57
CA THR A 404 -3.11 -0.35 -22.70
C THR A 404 -2.70 -1.74 -22.22
N ILE A 405 -1.75 -1.84 -21.28
CA ILE A 405 -1.28 -3.12 -20.74
C ILE A 405 -2.40 -3.88 -20.05
N SER A 406 -3.12 -3.21 -19.13
CA SER A 406 -4.14 -3.85 -18.32
C SER A 406 -5.38 -4.26 -19.13
N THR A 407 -5.79 -3.43 -20.10
CA THR A 407 -6.88 -3.78 -21.03
C THR A 407 -6.51 -4.99 -21.89
N GLU A 408 -5.32 -5.03 -22.48
CA GLU A 408 -4.92 -6.11 -23.39
C GLU A 408 -4.69 -7.46 -22.70
N LEU A 409 -4.32 -7.44 -21.41
CA LEU A 409 -4.08 -8.65 -20.62
C LEU A 409 -5.33 -9.12 -19.88
N ASN A 410 -6.02 -8.20 -19.22
CA ASN A 410 -7.07 -8.53 -18.24
C ASN A 410 -8.44 -7.90 -18.56
N GLY A 411 -8.57 -7.19 -19.69
CA GLY A 411 -9.83 -6.54 -20.08
C GLY A 411 -10.23 -5.36 -19.19
N ILE A 412 -9.30 -4.86 -18.35
CA ILE A 412 -9.57 -3.76 -17.42
C ILE A 412 -9.51 -2.45 -18.19
N THR A 413 -10.63 -1.75 -18.27
CA THR A 413 -10.74 -0.46 -18.98
C THR A 413 -10.50 0.75 -18.06
N GLY A 414 -10.46 0.57 -16.74
CA GLY A 414 -10.00 1.56 -15.77
C GLY A 414 -10.68 2.93 -15.82
N GLU A 415 -11.98 3.00 -16.11
CA GLU A 415 -12.72 4.27 -16.25
C GLU A 415 -13.97 4.31 -15.35
N PRO A 416 -14.18 5.43 -14.63
CA PRO A 416 -13.24 6.53 -14.41
C PRO A 416 -12.08 6.10 -13.48
N ASP A 417 -10.94 6.78 -13.57
CA ASP A 417 -9.86 6.62 -12.57
C ASP A 417 -10.45 6.89 -11.18
N PRO A 418 -10.22 5.99 -10.19
CA PRO A 418 -10.74 6.20 -8.84
C PRO A 418 -10.19 7.49 -8.26
N ASP A 419 -11.03 8.26 -7.57
CA ASP A 419 -10.58 9.38 -6.75
C ASP A 419 -10.00 8.81 -5.46
N ILE A 420 -8.68 8.75 -5.38
CA ILE A 420 -7.96 8.22 -4.21
C ILE A 420 -7.40 9.41 -3.45
N HIS A 421 -7.95 9.67 -2.27
CA HIS A 421 -7.44 10.70 -1.37
C HIS A 421 -6.26 10.16 -0.57
N GLU A 422 -5.34 11.07 -0.19
CA GLU A 422 -4.25 10.76 0.74
C GLU A 422 -4.84 10.30 2.07
N VAL A 423 -4.45 9.10 2.53
CA VAL A 423 -5.03 8.49 3.72
C VAL A 423 -4.22 8.91 4.96
N HIS A 424 -4.84 9.76 5.79
CA HIS A 424 -4.47 9.96 7.19
C HIS A 424 -5.25 8.96 8.06
N PHE A 425 -4.63 8.45 9.13
CA PHE A 425 -5.17 7.34 9.92
C PHE A 425 -6.54 7.70 10.53
N THR A 426 -7.60 7.06 10.06
CA THR A 426 -8.99 7.36 10.47
C THR A 426 -9.75 6.03 10.74
N PRO A 427 -10.79 6.00 11.60
CA PRO A 427 -11.54 4.79 12.02
C PRO A 427 -11.99 3.84 10.91
N GLU A 428 -12.04 4.33 9.68
CA GLU A 428 -12.30 3.66 8.40
C GLU A 428 -11.33 2.48 8.13
N ILE A 429 -10.19 2.43 8.82
CA ILE A 429 -9.22 1.31 8.77
C ILE A 429 -9.76 0.04 9.47
N SER A 430 -10.77 0.16 10.33
CA SER A 430 -11.44 -1.00 10.90
C SER A 430 -12.48 -1.54 9.90
N ASN A 431 -12.31 -2.77 9.40
CA ASN A 431 -13.33 -3.39 8.55
C ASN A 431 -14.63 -3.55 9.35
N PRO A 432 -15.67 -2.74 9.09
CA PRO A 432 -16.85 -2.72 9.95
C PRO A 432 -17.70 -3.98 9.79
N LEU A 433 -17.47 -4.80 8.74
CA LEU A 433 -18.14 -6.08 8.55
C LEU A 433 -17.68 -7.16 9.55
N LEU A 434 -16.56 -6.94 10.24
CA LEU A 434 -16.06 -7.88 11.26
C LEU A 434 -16.70 -7.67 12.63
N CYS A 435 -17.36 -6.53 12.85
CA CYS A 435 -17.90 -6.13 14.15
C CYS A 435 -19.42 -5.99 14.10
N THR A 436 -20.10 -6.49 15.13
CA THR A 436 -21.53 -6.19 15.36
C THR A 436 -21.72 -4.95 16.22
N HIS A 437 -20.73 -4.66 17.09
CA HIS A 437 -20.72 -3.52 17.99
C HIS A 437 -19.34 -2.87 17.96
N MET A 438 -19.30 -1.54 18.00
CA MET A 438 -18.11 -0.74 18.10
C MET A 438 -18.24 0.19 19.30
N MET A 439 -17.21 0.27 20.13
CA MET A 439 -17.20 1.05 21.36
C MET A 439 -16.15 2.14 21.24
N TYR A 440 -16.57 3.40 21.22
CA TYR A 440 -15.66 4.53 21.15
C TYR A 440 -15.17 4.90 22.54
N GLY A 441 -13.92 4.54 22.84
CA GLY A 441 -13.20 4.98 24.04
C GLY A 441 -12.44 6.28 23.76
N PHE A 442 -12.69 7.39 24.44
CA PHE A 442 -13.68 7.61 25.51
C PHE A 442 -14.30 9.01 25.42
N ALA A 443 -15.45 9.19 26.06
CA ALA A 443 -15.89 10.47 26.61
C ALA A 443 -15.41 10.62 28.06
N LYS A 444 -15.32 11.85 28.57
CA LYS A 444 -14.93 12.13 29.96
C LYS A 444 -16.06 12.66 30.82
N LEU A 445 -15.89 12.57 32.13
CA LEU A 445 -16.78 13.21 33.09
C LEU A 445 -16.26 14.59 33.49
N SER A 446 -17.11 15.62 33.36
CA SER A 446 -16.81 16.98 33.82
C SER A 446 -16.75 17.07 35.35
N ASP A 447 -16.11 18.13 35.86
CA ASP A 447 -16.17 18.47 37.29
C ASP A 447 -17.61 18.71 37.79
N GLY A 448 -18.51 19.08 36.87
CA GLY A 448 -19.94 19.27 37.12
C GLY A 448 -20.77 17.98 37.11
N GLY A 449 -20.17 16.82 36.80
CA GLY A 449 -20.85 15.53 36.74
C GLY A 449 -21.64 15.31 35.45
N GLU A 450 -21.26 15.96 34.35
CA GLU A 450 -21.85 15.76 33.01
C GLU A 450 -20.88 15.03 32.09
N ILE A 451 -21.39 14.23 31.14
CA ILE A 451 -20.55 13.71 30.05
C ILE A 451 -20.05 14.87 29.18
N GLN A 452 -18.79 14.79 28.79
CA GLN A 452 -18.14 15.75 27.91
C GLN A 452 -17.28 15.03 26.87
N VAL A 453 -17.12 15.71 25.74
CA VAL A 453 -16.17 15.32 24.70
C VAL A 453 -14.77 15.27 25.31
N PHE A 454 -14.05 14.19 25.04
CA PHE A 454 -12.73 14.01 25.63
C PHE A 454 -11.73 14.93 24.93
N ASP A 455 -11.72 14.89 23.61
CA ASP A 455 -10.88 15.71 22.74
C ASP A 455 -11.74 16.39 21.65
N PRO A 456 -12.18 17.64 21.84
CA PRO A 456 -13.03 18.34 20.88
C PRO A 456 -12.42 18.51 19.48
N ASP A 457 -11.09 18.58 19.35
CA ASP A 457 -10.43 18.80 18.07
C ASP A 457 -10.37 17.50 17.24
N LEU A 458 -10.40 16.34 17.92
CA LEU A 458 -10.47 15.02 17.32
C LEU A 458 -11.92 14.55 17.11
N ASP A 459 -12.75 14.68 18.14
CA ASP A 459 -14.06 14.05 18.21
C ASP A 459 -15.13 14.81 17.41
N LEU A 460 -15.06 16.14 17.40
CA LEU A 460 -16.02 17.03 16.75
C LEU A 460 -15.49 17.58 15.42
N GLY A 461 -16.33 18.37 14.74
CA GLY A 461 -15.94 19.10 13.53
C GLY A 461 -15.86 18.23 12.28
N ASP A 462 -15.47 18.83 11.16
CA ASP A 462 -15.18 18.17 9.87
C ASP A 462 -13.83 18.61 9.31
N THR A 463 -13.19 17.72 8.55
CA THR A 463 -12.04 18.06 7.71
C THR A 463 -12.48 18.74 6.42
N ASP A 464 -13.74 18.54 6.01
CA ASP A 464 -14.32 19.19 4.84
C ASP A 464 -14.84 20.60 5.17
N TRP A 465 -14.25 21.61 4.53
CA TRP A 465 -14.63 23.01 4.68
C TRP A 465 -15.98 23.34 4.02
N GLU A 466 -16.50 22.48 3.14
CA GLU A 466 -17.83 22.63 2.53
C GLU A 466 -18.96 22.14 3.45
N SER A 467 -18.63 21.39 4.50
CA SER A 467 -19.60 20.83 5.46
C SER A 467 -20.34 21.89 6.31
N GLY A 468 -19.78 23.11 6.41
CA GLY A 468 -20.30 24.19 7.25
C GLY A 468 -20.14 23.96 8.76
N LEU A 469 -19.38 22.93 9.17
CA LEU A 469 -19.09 22.64 10.57
C LEU A 469 -17.75 23.26 11.00
N PRO A 470 -17.53 23.45 12.32
CA PRO A 470 -16.22 23.84 12.83
C PRO A 470 -15.15 22.85 12.39
N TRP A 471 -13.93 23.34 12.17
CA TRP A 471 -12.80 22.49 11.81
C TRP A 471 -12.48 21.50 12.93
N GLY A 472 -12.31 20.22 12.61
CA GLY A 472 -11.98 19.12 13.53
C GLY A 472 -12.03 17.76 12.82
N GLU A 473 -11.51 16.69 13.41
CA GLU A 473 -11.36 15.41 12.68
C GLU A 473 -12.67 14.61 12.52
N GLY A 474 -13.72 14.96 13.26
CA GLY A 474 -15.06 14.40 13.08
C GLY A 474 -15.20 12.91 13.38
N MET A 475 -14.40 12.36 14.31
CA MET A 475 -14.38 10.91 14.61
C MET A 475 -15.77 10.33 14.91
N TYR A 476 -16.62 11.05 15.63
CA TYR A 476 -17.99 10.58 15.91
C TYR A 476 -18.81 10.37 14.62
N ARG A 477 -18.61 11.22 13.61
CA ARG A 477 -19.30 11.09 12.32
C ARG A 477 -18.70 10.02 11.43
N ARG A 478 -17.39 9.83 11.48
CA ARG A 478 -16.73 8.72 10.77
C ARG A 478 -17.22 7.36 11.26
N ILE A 479 -17.42 7.21 12.57
CA ILE A 479 -18.04 6.01 13.15
C ILE A 479 -19.50 5.86 12.73
N GLU A 480 -20.24 6.97 12.62
CA GLU A 480 -21.56 6.94 12.01
C GLU A 480 -21.51 6.41 10.57
N HIS A 481 -20.58 6.88 9.74
CA HIS A 481 -20.45 6.47 8.33
C HIS A 481 -20.04 5.01 8.16
N LEU A 482 -19.41 4.37 9.15
CA LEU A 482 -19.19 2.91 9.12
C LEU A 482 -20.51 2.13 8.99
N ARG A 483 -21.64 2.72 9.39
CA ARG A 483 -22.98 2.14 9.19
C ARG A 483 -23.45 2.19 7.74
N ASP A 484 -22.86 3.00 6.88
CA ASP A 484 -23.13 2.95 5.44
C ASP A 484 -22.60 1.65 4.83
N VAL A 485 -21.55 1.08 5.43
CA VAL A 485 -20.93 -0.20 5.03
C VAL A 485 -21.52 -1.39 5.79
N ASN A 486 -21.80 -1.25 7.09
CA ASN A 486 -22.48 -2.25 7.91
C ASN A 486 -23.70 -1.65 8.63
N PRO A 487 -24.88 -1.60 7.98
CA PRO A 487 -26.09 -0.97 8.54
C PRO A 487 -26.59 -1.58 9.86
N ASP A 488 -26.20 -2.82 10.15
CA ASP A 488 -26.60 -3.54 11.36
C ASP A 488 -25.66 -3.29 12.55
N MET A 489 -24.48 -2.72 12.32
CA MET A 489 -23.51 -2.41 13.37
C MET A 489 -24.07 -1.38 14.37
N LYS A 490 -23.78 -1.58 15.65
CA LYS A 490 -24.12 -0.64 16.73
C LYS A 490 -22.88 0.09 17.23
N ALA A 491 -22.93 1.43 17.26
CA ALA A 491 -21.86 2.26 17.78
C ALA A 491 -22.23 2.80 19.18
N LEU A 492 -21.45 2.49 20.20
CA LEU A 492 -21.63 3.00 21.56
C LEU A 492 -20.50 3.97 21.90
N ILE A 493 -20.79 4.97 22.71
CA ILE A 493 -19.76 5.81 23.34
C ILE A 493 -19.43 5.23 24.72
N SER A 494 -18.16 4.97 25.00
CA SER A 494 -17.68 4.59 26.33
C SER A 494 -17.33 5.84 27.14
N ILE A 495 -17.80 5.92 28.38
CA ILE A 495 -17.40 6.98 29.32
C ILE A 495 -16.61 6.36 30.49
N GLY A 496 -15.44 6.92 30.78
CA GLY A 496 -14.58 6.44 31.86
C GLY A 496 -13.23 5.96 31.37
N GLY A 497 -12.84 4.79 31.84
CA GLY A 497 -11.53 4.19 31.61
C GLY A 497 -10.50 4.59 32.66
N TRP A 498 -9.42 3.82 32.68
CA TRP A 498 -8.32 3.87 33.63
C TRP A 498 -7.90 5.28 34.11
N ASN A 499 -7.70 6.23 33.20
CA ASN A 499 -7.11 7.54 33.51
C ASN A 499 -8.08 8.53 34.16
N GLU A 500 -9.38 8.24 34.17
CA GLU A 500 -10.38 9.18 34.67
C GLU A 500 -10.49 9.18 36.21
N GLY A 501 -10.10 8.08 36.86
CA GLY A 501 -10.16 7.89 38.31
C GLY A 501 -11.58 7.73 38.87
N SER A 502 -11.71 7.10 40.04
CA SER A 502 -13.01 6.67 40.59
C SER A 502 -13.76 7.76 41.37
N ASP A 503 -13.06 8.68 42.03
CA ASP A 503 -13.65 9.66 42.96
C ASP A 503 -14.71 10.57 42.31
N LYS A 504 -14.52 10.96 41.04
CA LYS A 504 -15.47 11.82 40.33
C LYS A 504 -16.75 11.07 39.94
N TYR A 505 -16.64 9.79 39.58
CA TYR A 505 -17.80 8.93 39.33
C TYR A 505 -18.54 8.63 40.64
N SER A 506 -17.83 8.39 41.74
CA SER A 506 -18.45 8.25 43.08
C SER A 506 -19.28 9.48 43.45
N LYS A 507 -18.73 10.69 43.25
CA LYS A 507 -19.46 11.95 43.48
C LYS A 507 -20.69 12.09 42.58
N MET A 508 -20.54 11.84 41.28
CA MET A 508 -21.66 11.91 40.33
C MET A 508 -22.77 10.91 40.68
N ALA A 509 -22.42 9.69 41.07
CA ALA A 509 -23.38 8.64 41.41
C ALA A 509 -24.06 8.82 42.79
N SER A 510 -23.50 9.67 43.65
CA SER A 510 -23.83 9.74 45.09
C SER A 510 -25.25 10.21 45.43
N SER A 511 -25.95 10.91 44.54
CA SER A 511 -27.29 11.45 44.80
C SER A 511 -28.22 11.32 43.58
N PRO A 512 -29.55 11.22 43.79
CA PRO A 512 -30.51 11.21 42.69
C PRO A 512 -30.41 12.44 41.78
N ASP A 513 -30.16 13.62 42.33
CA ASP A 513 -30.07 14.87 41.55
C ASP A 513 -28.83 14.89 40.65
N SER A 514 -27.68 14.44 41.17
CA SER A 514 -26.44 14.37 40.38
C SER A 514 -26.51 13.30 39.29
N ARG A 515 -27.10 12.13 39.59
CA ARG A 515 -27.34 11.09 38.57
C ARG A 515 -28.31 11.55 37.50
N LYS A 516 -29.42 12.19 37.88
CA LYS A 516 -30.37 12.76 36.92
C LYS A 516 -29.70 13.80 36.01
N LYS A 517 -28.82 14.65 36.56
CA LYS A 517 -28.02 15.60 35.77
C LYS A 517 -27.14 14.88 34.75
N PHE A 518 -26.42 13.87 35.18
CA PHE A 518 -25.57 13.04 34.33
C PHE A 518 -26.37 12.33 33.23
N VAL A 519 -27.45 11.62 33.58
CA VAL A 519 -28.34 10.90 32.66
C VAL A 519 -28.88 11.82 31.57
N ASN A 520 -29.32 13.03 31.94
CA ASN A 520 -29.79 14.02 30.97
C ASN A 520 -28.68 14.49 30.02
N SER A 521 -27.46 14.67 30.54
CA SER A 521 -26.30 15.04 29.70
C SER A 521 -25.93 13.93 28.72
N VAL A 522 -25.99 12.66 29.15
CA VAL A 522 -25.76 11.47 28.33
C VAL A 522 -26.78 11.35 27.20
N LEU A 523 -28.07 11.49 27.49
CA LEU A 523 -29.11 11.45 26.46
C LEU A 523 -28.83 12.51 25.38
N LYS A 524 -28.53 13.73 25.79
CA LYS A 524 -28.19 14.82 24.86
C LYS A 524 -26.95 14.49 24.04
N PHE A 525 -25.91 13.95 24.66
CA PHE A 525 -24.65 13.61 24.00
C PHE A 525 -24.84 12.55 22.91
N ILE A 526 -25.49 11.44 23.26
CA ILE A 526 -25.75 10.32 22.34
C ILE A 526 -26.65 10.77 21.18
N GLN A 527 -27.68 11.57 21.46
CA GLN A 527 -28.55 12.12 20.40
C GLN A 527 -27.80 13.07 19.46
N THR A 528 -26.94 13.92 20.01
CA THR A 528 -26.19 14.91 19.22
C THR A 528 -25.17 14.22 18.32
N ASN A 529 -24.47 13.21 18.84
CA ASN A 529 -23.37 12.53 18.16
C ASN A 529 -23.80 11.19 17.52
N LYS A 530 -25.10 10.87 17.56
CA LYS A 530 -25.75 9.73 16.90
C LYS A 530 -25.20 8.34 17.23
N PHE A 531 -24.82 8.15 18.49
CA PHE A 531 -24.51 6.82 19.03
C PHE A 531 -25.79 6.00 19.27
N ASP A 532 -25.67 4.68 19.22
CA ASP A 532 -26.71 3.70 19.52
C ASP A 532 -26.82 3.39 21.02
N GLY A 533 -25.89 3.88 21.85
CA GLY A 533 -25.89 3.60 23.27
C GLY A 533 -24.70 4.18 24.06
N LEU A 534 -24.68 3.87 25.35
CA LEU A 534 -23.61 4.21 26.29
C LEU A 534 -22.97 2.93 26.82
N ASP A 535 -21.66 2.93 26.93
CA ASP A 535 -20.93 2.00 27.78
C ASP A 535 -20.34 2.74 28.99
N VAL A 536 -20.56 2.20 30.19
CA VAL A 536 -20.03 2.78 31.43
C VAL A 536 -18.79 2.01 31.87
N ASP A 537 -17.64 2.66 31.80
CA ASP A 537 -16.35 2.10 32.20
C ASP A 537 -15.83 2.77 33.48
N TRP A 538 -16.55 2.56 34.58
CA TRP A 538 -16.14 3.07 35.90
C TRP A 538 -15.13 2.09 36.53
N GLU A 539 -13.87 2.51 36.57
CA GLU A 539 -12.76 1.77 37.19
C GLU A 539 -12.31 2.37 38.53
N TYR A 540 -12.65 1.82 39.70
CA TYR A 540 -13.74 0.88 39.97
C TYR A 540 -14.59 1.39 41.15
N PRO A 541 -15.94 1.20 41.14
CA PRO A 541 -16.81 1.59 42.24
C PRO A 541 -16.32 1.03 43.58
N GLY A 542 -16.21 1.87 44.61
CA GLY A 542 -15.77 1.42 45.94
C GLY A 542 -14.25 1.32 46.11
N PHE A 543 -13.48 1.70 45.10
CA PHE A 543 -12.04 1.95 45.19
C PHE A 543 -11.72 3.40 44.81
N LYS A 544 -10.58 3.93 45.29
CA LYS A 544 -10.13 5.28 44.92
C LYS A 544 -9.36 5.32 43.62
N ALA A 545 -8.57 4.29 43.35
CA ALA A 545 -7.76 4.16 42.15
C ALA A 545 -8.35 3.11 41.21
N SER A 546 -8.03 3.28 39.94
CA SER A 546 -8.43 2.41 38.83
C SER A 546 -7.64 1.10 38.81
N GLY A 547 -6.52 1.03 39.52
CA GLY A 547 -5.61 -0.12 39.52
C GLY A 547 -6.04 -1.36 40.29
N GLU A 548 -5.91 -2.52 39.63
CA GLU A 548 -5.97 -3.84 40.25
C GLU A 548 -4.92 -3.98 41.39
N GLU A 549 -3.77 -3.31 41.23
CA GLU A 549 -2.64 -3.26 42.17
C GLU A 549 -2.85 -2.30 43.36
N ASP A 550 -3.55 -1.17 43.15
CA ASP A 550 -3.83 -0.15 44.18
C ASP A 550 -5.33 -0.10 44.52
N ARG A 551 -5.82 -1.20 45.10
CA ARG A 551 -7.21 -1.31 45.58
C ARG A 551 -7.41 -0.62 46.93
N THR A 552 -7.06 0.66 47.01
CA THR A 552 -7.33 1.51 48.18
C THR A 552 -8.86 1.68 48.35
N PRO A 553 -9.42 1.37 49.54
CA PRO A 553 -10.87 1.49 49.78
C PRO A 553 -11.41 2.89 49.50
N GLY A 554 -12.44 2.95 48.66
CA GLY A 554 -13.22 4.14 48.33
C GLY A 554 -14.52 4.22 49.13
N ASN A 555 -15.57 4.77 48.52
CA ASN A 555 -16.88 4.91 49.16
C ASN A 555 -17.65 3.57 49.11
N PRO A 556 -18.00 2.95 50.25
CA PRO A 556 -18.66 1.64 50.26
C PRO A 556 -20.08 1.66 49.67
N LYS A 557 -20.69 2.84 49.52
CA LYS A 557 -22.01 2.99 48.88
C LYS A 557 -21.94 2.96 47.36
N ASP A 558 -20.75 2.99 46.76
CA ASP A 558 -20.60 3.06 45.31
C ASP A 558 -21.19 1.85 44.59
N LYS A 559 -21.19 0.66 45.22
CA LYS A 559 -21.90 -0.52 44.70
C LYS A 559 -23.39 -0.23 44.46
N ASP A 560 -24.06 0.28 45.47
CA ASP A 560 -25.50 0.58 45.40
C ASP A 560 -25.78 1.80 44.51
N ASN A 561 -24.90 2.80 44.56
CA ASN A 561 -25.00 3.99 43.74
C ASN A 561 -24.80 3.69 42.25
N PHE A 562 -23.90 2.76 41.91
CA PHE A 562 -23.67 2.33 40.54
C PHE A 562 -24.92 1.62 39.99
N VAL A 563 -25.53 0.73 40.78
CA VAL A 563 -26.83 0.12 40.44
C VAL A 563 -27.92 1.18 40.24
N ALA A 564 -28.00 2.18 41.12
CA ALA A 564 -28.99 3.25 40.99
C ALA A 564 -28.76 4.07 39.71
N LEU A 565 -27.50 4.36 39.35
CA LEU A 565 -27.13 5.02 38.11
C LEU A 565 -27.54 4.21 36.88
N LEU A 566 -27.18 2.92 36.82
CA LEU A 566 -27.54 2.05 35.71
C LEU A 566 -29.06 1.92 35.55
N ARG A 567 -29.80 1.91 36.66
CA ARG A 567 -31.27 1.88 36.65
C ARG A 567 -31.87 3.14 36.03
N GLU A 568 -31.39 4.31 36.46
CA GLU A 568 -31.85 5.60 35.92
C GLU A 568 -31.47 5.78 34.44
N LEU A 569 -30.26 5.34 34.04
CA LEU A 569 -29.86 5.28 32.62
C LEU A 569 -30.78 4.35 31.81
N ARG A 570 -31.05 3.14 32.32
CA ARG A 570 -31.91 2.16 31.64
C ARG A 570 -33.33 2.69 31.44
N GLU A 571 -33.90 3.30 32.48
CA GLU A 571 -35.23 3.93 32.41
C GLU A 571 -35.25 5.06 31.38
N ALA A 572 -34.20 5.88 31.32
CA ALA A 572 -34.06 6.94 30.35
C ALA A 572 -33.83 6.45 28.91
N PHE A 573 -33.16 5.31 28.72
CA PHE A 573 -32.79 4.78 27.40
C PHE A 573 -33.91 3.99 26.75
N LYS A 574 -34.77 3.33 27.55
CA LYS A 574 -35.84 2.46 27.07
C LYS A 574 -36.77 3.10 26.02
N PRO A 575 -37.22 4.37 26.15
CA PRO A 575 -38.07 5.01 25.14
C PRO A 575 -37.38 5.24 23.78
N HIS A 576 -36.04 5.25 23.77
CA HIS A 576 -35.23 5.53 22.59
C HIS A 576 -34.60 4.28 21.98
N ASN A 577 -34.77 3.12 22.61
CA ASN A 577 -34.12 1.87 22.21
C ASN A 577 -32.57 1.97 22.17
N TYR A 578 -31.99 2.77 23.08
CA TYR A 578 -30.55 2.86 23.23
C TYR A 578 -29.99 1.69 24.04
N LEU A 579 -28.82 1.21 23.63
CA LEU A 579 -28.06 0.20 24.35
C LEU A 579 -27.38 0.82 25.58
N LEU A 580 -27.32 0.04 26.65
CA LEU A 580 -26.56 0.37 27.85
C LEU A 580 -25.73 -0.84 28.24
N THR A 581 -24.42 -0.65 28.24
CA THR A 581 -23.41 -1.66 28.60
C THR A 581 -22.49 -1.14 29.69
N ALA A 582 -21.69 -2.02 30.27
CA ALA A 582 -20.61 -1.60 31.16
C ALA A 582 -19.40 -2.53 31.04
N ALA A 583 -18.21 -1.93 31.07
CA ALA A 583 -16.95 -2.64 31.28
C ALA A 583 -16.76 -2.93 32.77
N VAL A 584 -16.43 -4.18 33.11
CA VAL A 584 -16.30 -4.63 34.50
C VAL A 584 -15.07 -5.53 34.68
N SER A 585 -14.41 -5.41 35.84
CA SER A 585 -13.26 -6.25 36.19
C SER A 585 -13.64 -7.72 36.37
N ALA A 586 -12.75 -8.62 35.95
CA ALA A 586 -12.85 -10.06 36.21
C ALA A 586 -12.29 -10.47 37.60
N GLY A 587 -11.64 -9.56 38.32
CA GLY A 587 -11.01 -9.83 39.61
C GLY A 587 -12.02 -10.01 40.73
N LYS A 588 -11.98 -11.16 41.44
CA LYS A 588 -12.94 -11.48 42.51
C LYS A 588 -13.09 -10.36 43.56
N LYS A 589 -11.98 -9.76 44.00
CA LYS A 589 -12.00 -8.68 45.00
C LYS A 589 -12.72 -7.44 44.47
N THR A 590 -12.53 -7.08 43.21
CA THR A 590 -13.27 -5.97 42.59
C THR A 590 -14.75 -6.33 42.49
N ILE A 591 -15.08 -7.54 42.03
CA ILE A 591 -16.47 -7.99 41.91
C ILE A 591 -17.20 -7.91 43.26
N ASP A 592 -16.60 -8.42 44.33
CA ASP A 592 -17.20 -8.44 45.66
C ASP A 592 -17.45 -7.02 46.21
N VAL A 593 -16.64 -6.02 45.83
CA VAL A 593 -16.74 -4.65 46.33
C VAL A 593 -17.59 -3.75 45.44
N SER A 594 -17.42 -3.86 44.12
CA SER A 594 -17.91 -2.87 43.16
C SER A 594 -19.28 -3.21 42.58
N TYR A 595 -19.65 -4.49 42.49
CA TYR A 595 -20.78 -4.90 41.65
C TYR A 595 -21.84 -5.71 42.40
N ASP A 596 -23.11 -5.40 42.14
CA ASP A 596 -24.22 -6.33 42.32
C ASP A 596 -24.50 -7.01 40.98
N VAL A 597 -23.84 -8.15 40.75
CA VAL A 597 -23.85 -8.86 39.46
C VAL A 597 -25.27 -9.19 38.99
N LYS A 598 -26.18 -9.50 39.93
CA LYS A 598 -27.56 -9.82 39.57
C LYS A 598 -28.27 -8.59 39.01
N GLN A 599 -28.15 -7.45 39.69
CA GLN A 599 -28.78 -6.22 39.22
C GLN A 599 -28.12 -5.69 37.94
N LEU A 600 -26.79 -5.83 37.79
CA LEU A 600 -26.12 -5.49 36.53
C LEU A 600 -26.69 -6.31 35.35
N ASN A 601 -26.87 -7.62 35.52
CA ASN A 601 -27.45 -8.49 34.50
C ASN A 601 -28.91 -8.13 34.15
N GLU A 602 -29.67 -7.58 35.10
CA GLU A 602 -31.05 -7.12 34.84
C GLU A 602 -31.09 -5.75 34.13
N LEU A 603 -30.05 -4.93 34.28
CA LEU A 603 -30.02 -3.54 33.86
C LEU A 603 -29.19 -3.28 32.59
N LEU A 604 -28.26 -4.16 32.22
CA LEU A 604 -27.35 -3.99 31.08
C LEU A 604 -27.75 -4.91 29.92
N ASP A 605 -27.56 -4.46 28.68
CA ASP A 605 -27.76 -5.30 27.49
C ASP A 605 -26.58 -6.26 27.32
N ILE A 606 -25.37 -5.77 27.60
CA ILE A 606 -24.11 -6.51 27.54
C ILE A 606 -23.26 -6.10 28.74
N ILE A 607 -22.63 -7.09 29.38
CA ILE A 607 -21.61 -6.89 30.41
C ILE A 607 -20.26 -7.24 29.77
N ASN A 608 -19.43 -6.23 29.55
CA ASN A 608 -18.11 -6.38 28.95
C ASN A 608 -17.10 -6.76 30.05
N VAL A 609 -16.97 -8.06 30.32
CA VAL A 609 -16.03 -8.54 31.33
C VAL A 609 -14.60 -8.44 30.80
N MET A 610 -13.77 -7.65 31.46
CA MET A 610 -12.34 -7.50 31.16
C MET A 610 -11.58 -8.75 31.63
N ALA A 611 -11.74 -9.85 30.90
CA ALA A 611 -11.13 -11.15 31.17
C ALA A 611 -9.68 -11.22 30.66
N TYR A 612 -8.91 -10.19 30.97
CA TYR A 612 -7.50 -9.99 30.64
C TYR A 612 -6.83 -9.23 31.80
N ASP A 613 -5.54 -8.93 31.67
CA ASP A 613 -4.74 -8.24 32.72
C ASP A 613 -4.71 -8.92 34.09
N PHE A 614 -4.93 -10.24 34.14
CA PHE A 614 -4.79 -11.02 35.38
C PHE A 614 -3.37 -10.98 35.96
N HIS A 615 -2.37 -10.86 35.09
CA HIS A 615 -0.94 -10.93 35.40
C HIS A 615 -0.16 -9.89 34.60
N GLY A 616 0.88 -9.32 35.19
CA GLY A 616 1.73 -8.35 34.50
C GLY A 616 3.08 -8.17 35.18
N GLY A 617 4.15 -8.17 34.38
CA GLY A 617 5.52 -8.08 34.89
C GLY A 617 5.87 -6.75 35.57
N ALA A 618 4.99 -5.76 35.49
CA ALA A 618 5.14 -4.49 36.19
C ALA A 618 4.71 -4.57 37.68
N TRP A 619 3.77 -5.46 38.03
CA TRP A 619 3.22 -5.59 39.39
C TRP A 619 3.38 -6.98 40.02
N GLU A 620 3.84 -7.97 39.25
CA GLU A 620 4.17 -9.31 39.72
C GLU A 620 5.62 -9.68 39.40
N ASN A 621 6.26 -10.41 40.32
CA ASN A 621 7.64 -10.87 40.15
C ASN A 621 7.75 -12.30 39.60
N LYS A 622 6.64 -12.85 39.09
CA LYS A 622 6.54 -14.19 38.51
C LYS A 622 5.59 -14.15 37.31
N THR A 623 5.85 -14.97 36.31
CA THR A 623 4.87 -15.26 35.26
C THR A 623 3.71 -16.05 35.86
N GLY A 624 2.48 -15.62 35.55
CA GLY A 624 1.25 -16.28 35.98
C GLY A 624 1.04 -17.68 35.42
#